data_AF-M0M4B2-F1
#
_entry.id   AF-M0M4B2-F1
#
_cell.length_a   1.000
_cell.length_b   1.000
_cell.length_c   1.000
_cell.angle_alpha   90.00
_cell.angle_beta   90.00
_cell.angle_gamma   90.00
#
_symmetry.space_group_name_H-M   'P 1'
#
loop_
_entity.id
_entity.type
_entity.pdbx_description
1 polymer ?
#
loop_
_entity_poly.entity_id
_entity_poly.type
_entity_poly.pdbx_seq_one_letter_code
_entity_poly.pdbx_strand_id
1 'polypeptide(L)'
;MILRVFQILLVVSLVLGFGYFVIDLYTVPDSEYVESISQGEVNQVLHLRFVSDSETRAEVDAYGIYIDGQSEPYELNQMDARLPRQSIGYPPDEDTVTLVLWASEGEVLETHEVDLA
;
A
#
# COMPACT_ATOMS: atom_id res chain seq x y z
N MET A 1 46.14 -9.23 -22.58
CA MET A 1 44.72 -9.24 -23.01
C MET A 1 43.81 -9.92 -21.98
N ILE A 2 44.20 -11.08 -21.45
CA ILE A 2 43.43 -11.87 -20.45
C ILE A 2 43.08 -11.09 -19.17
N LEU A 3 44.00 -10.28 -18.64
CA LEU A 3 43.76 -9.51 -17.40
C LEU A 3 42.60 -8.51 -17.50
N ARG A 4 42.41 -7.90 -18.69
CA ARG A 4 41.32 -6.94 -18.93
C ARG A 4 39.96 -7.63 -19.04
N VAL A 5 39.92 -8.82 -19.63
CA VAL A 5 38.69 -9.63 -19.71
C VAL A 5 38.24 -10.07 -18.32
N PHE A 6 39.20 -10.43 -17.46
CA PHE A 6 38.91 -10.81 -16.08
C PHE A 6 38.34 -9.64 -15.26
N GLN A 7 38.86 -8.43 -15.45
CA GLN A 7 38.34 -7.22 -14.80
C GLN A 7 36.93 -6.86 -15.28
N ILE A 8 36.64 -7.02 -16.57
CA ILE A 8 35.30 -6.76 -17.12
C ILE A 8 34.30 -7.77 -16.55
N LEU A 9 34.66 -9.06 -16.49
CA LEU A 9 33.80 -10.09 -15.89
C LEU A 9 33.53 -9.82 -14.40
N LEU A 10 34.55 -9.40 -13.65
CA LEU A 10 34.40 -9.05 -12.24
C LEU A 10 33.42 -7.88 -12.03
N VAL A 11 33.52 -6.83 -12.85
CA VAL A 11 32.63 -5.66 -12.78
C VAL A 11 31.20 -6.04 -13.17
N VAL A 12 31.02 -6.86 -14.20
CA VAL A 12 29.69 -7.34 -14.63
C VAL A 12 29.04 -8.18 -13.54
N SER A 13 29.79 -9.10 -12.90
CA SER A 13 29.28 -9.89 -11.78
C SER A 13 28.94 -9.03 -10.55
N LEU A 14 29.73 -7.97 -10.28
CA LEU A 14 29.44 -7.05 -9.18
C LEU A 14 28.15 -6.25 -9.44
N VAL A 15 27.96 -5.72 -10.65
CA VAL A 15 26.78 -4.94 -11.01
C VAL A 15 25.52 -5.80 -11.04
N LEU A 16 25.59 -7.01 -11.61
CA LEU A 16 24.46 -7.93 -11.63
C LEU A 16 24.12 -8.46 -10.23
N GLY A 17 25.13 -8.79 -9.41
CA GLY A 17 24.94 -9.23 -8.03
C GLY A 17 24.37 -8.12 -7.13
N PHE A 18 24.83 -6.88 -7.31
CA PHE A 18 24.29 -5.72 -6.59
C PHE A 18 22.88 -5.36 -7.09
N GLY A 19 22.60 -5.48 -8.39
CA GLY A 19 21.26 -5.30 -8.95
C GLY A 19 20.26 -6.30 -8.37
N TYR A 20 20.65 -7.58 -8.26
CA TYR A 20 19.83 -8.61 -7.62
C TYR A 20 19.62 -8.33 -6.13
N PHE A 21 20.68 -7.93 -5.42
CA PHE A 21 20.62 -7.57 -4.00
C PHE A 21 19.72 -6.35 -3.72
N VAL A 22 19.68 -5.37 -4.63
CA VAL A 22 18.77 -4.22 -4.53
C VAL A 22 17.32 -4.63 -4.82
N ILE A 23 17.08 -5.51 -5.79
CA ILE A 23 15.73 -6.04 -6.07
C ILE A 23 15.19 -6.82 -4.88
N ASP A 24 16.02 -7.61 -4.20
CA ASP A 24 15.66 -8.38 -2.99
C ASP A 24 15.52 -7.53 -1.71
N LEU A 25 15.89 -6.25 -1.75
CA LEU A 25 15.63 -5.26 -0.68
C LEU A 25 14.39 -4.40 -0.97
N TYR A 26 13.89 -4.46 -2.21
CA TYR A 26 12.62 -3.90 -2.68
C TYR A 26 11.55 -4.98 -2.87
N THR A 27 11.78 -6.20 -2.38
CA THR A 27 10.71 -7.17 -2.18
C THR A 27 9.73 -6.56 -1.20
N VAL A 28 8.63 -6.10 -1.79
CA VAL A 28 7.38 -5.72 -1.16
C VAL A 28 7.13 -6.72 -0.01
N PRO A 29 6.81 -6.23 1.21
CA PRO A 29 6.69 -7.10 2.36
C PRO A 29 5.61 -8.16 2.12
N ASP A 30 5.83 -9.33 2.72
CA ASP A 30 4.95 -10.48 2.66
C ASP A 30 3.56 -10.11 3.20
N SER A 31 2.60 -9.89 2.27
CA SER A 31 1.14 -9.81 2.46
C SER A 31 0.65 -8.99 3.67
N GLU A 32 -0.02 -7.86 3.41
CA GLU A 32 -0.62 -7.02 4.46
C GLU A 32 -2.14 -6.85 4.28
N TYR A 33 -2.85 -6.85 5.41
CA TYR A 33 -4.31 -6.72 5.46
C TYR A 33 -4.75 -5.63 6.45
N VAL A 34 -5.92 -5.01 6.20
CA VAL A 34 -6.54 -4.02 7.09
C VAL A 34 -7.27 -4.73 8.24
N GLU A 35 -6.67 -4.79 9.41
CA GLU A 35 -7.29 -5.42 10.59
C GLU A 35 -8.44 -4.59 11.16
N SER A 36 -8.29 -3.26 11.21
CA SER A 36 -9.29 -2.39 11.82
C SER A 36 -9.26 -0.98 11.26
N ILE A 37 -10.44 -0.38 11.28
CA ILE A 37 -10.71 0.99 10.84
C ILE A 37 -11.22 1.73 12.07
N SER A 38 -10.56 2.83 12.45
CA SER A 38 -10.99 3.64 13.59
C SER A 38 -10.98 5.11 13.21
N GLN A 39 -11.98 5.85 13.69
CA GLN A 39 -12.08 7.28 13.47
C GLN A 39 -11.29 8.05 14.53
N GLY A 40 -10.51 9.03 14.11
CA GLY A 40 -9.92 10.02 15.00
C GLY A 40 -10.90 11.16 15.26
N GLU A 41 -11.58 11.15 16.41
CA GLU A 41 -12.65 12.09 16.80
C GLU A 41 -12.28 13.58 16.67
N VAL A 42 -10.99 13.92 16.69
CA VAL A 42 -10.52 15.32 16.77
C VAL A 42 -10.15 15.92 15.41
N ASN A 43 -9.88 15.11 14.39
CA ASN A 43 -9.20 15.58 13.17
C ASN A 43 -9.86 15.20 11.83
N GLN A 44 -11.06 14.60 11.79
CA GLN A 44 -11.65 14.11 10.52
C GLN A 44 -10.70 13.16 9.76
N VAL A 45 -10.10 12.22 10.50
CA VAL A 45 -9.10 11.27 9.96
C VAL A 45 -9.54 9.83 10.24
N LEU A 46 -9.51 8.99 9.20
CA LEU A 46 -9.65 7.53 9.33
C LEU A 46 -8.24 6.99 9.57
N HIS A 47 -8.08 6.25 10.66
CA HIS A 47 -6.89 5.46 10.90
C HIS A 47 -7.15 4.04 10.44
N LEU A 48 -6.46 3.64 9.37
CA LEU A 48 -6.39 2.25 8.94
C LEU A 48 -5.24 1.58 9.67
N ARG A 49 -5.53 0.51 10.41
CA ARG A 49 -4.50 -0.34 11.01
C ARG A 49 -4.27 -1.55 10.12
N PHE A 50 -3.01 -1.73 9.74
CA PHE A 50 -2.57 -2.86 8.94
C PHE A 50 -1.82 -3.86 9.82
N VAL A 51 -2.02 -5.14 9.52
CA VAL A 51 -1.29 -6.23 10.16
C VAL A 51 -0.73 -7.12 9.06
N SER A 52 0.57 -7.41 9.15
CA SER A 52 1.21 -8.45 8.36
C SER A 52 0.86 -9.79 9.02
N ASP A 53 -0.08 -10.52 8.42
CA ASP A 53 -0.42 -11.88 8.82
C ASP A 53 -0.39 -12.76 7.57
N SER A 54 0.65 -13.57 7.47
CA SER A 54 1.08 -14.28 6.26
C SER A 54 0.24 -15.52 5.92
N GLU A 55 -0.81 -15.84 6.67
CA GLU A 55 -1.45 -17.15 6.54
C GLU A 55 -2.66 -17.22 5.60
N THR A 56 -3.45 -16.17 5.33
CA THR A 56 -4.67 -16.37 4.51
C THR A 56 -5.35 -15.18 3.79
N ARG A 57 -4.77 -13.97 3.72
CA ARG A 57 -5.49 -12.82 3.11
C ARG A 57 -4.74 -12.14 1.96
N ALA A 58 -5.52 -11.60 1.02
CA ALA A 58 -5.02 -10.91 -0.17
C ALA A 58 -4.32 -9.61 0.21
N GLU A 59 -3.20 -9.33 -0.46
CA GLU A 59 -2.39 -8.12 -0.29
C GLU A 59 -3.17 -6.89 -0.75
N VAL A 60 -3.24 -5.87 0.11
CA VAL A 60 -3.81 -4.56 -0.23
C VAL A 60 -2.68 -3.68 -0.78
N ASP A 61 -2.84 -3.08 -1.96
CA ASP A 61 -1.81 -2.18 -2.55
C ASP A 61 -2.27 -0.72 -2.57
N ALA A 62 -3.58 -0.51 -2.58
CA ALA A 62 -4.16 0.82 -2.58
C ALA A 62 -5.46 0.86 -1.78
N TYR A 63 -5.78 2.05 -1.30
CA TYR A 63 -7.05 2.35 -0.67
C TYR A 63 -7.50 3.77 -1.04
N GLY A 64 -8.79 4.01 -0.96
CA GLY A 64 -9.36 5.28 -1.38
C GLY A 64 -10.76 5.50 -0.86
N ILE A 65 -11.14 6.78 -0.82
CA ILE A 65 -12.43 7.21 -0.29
C ILE A 65 -13.31 7.66 -1.45
N TYR A 66 -14.53 7.14 -1.49
CA TYR A 66 -15.58 7.55 -2.40
C TYR A 66 -16.70 8.24 -1.66
N ILE A 67 -17.21 9.28 -2.30
CA ILE A 67 -18.43 9.98 -1.92
C ILE A 67 -19.57 9.40 -2.75
N ASP A 68 -20.76 9.27 -2.17
CA ASP A 68 -21.91 8.74 -2.89
C ASP A 68 -22.18 9.52 -4.19
N GLY A 69 -22.47 8.78 -5.25
CA GLY A 69 -22.69 9.33 -6.59
C GLY A 69 -21.43 9.81 -7.35
N GLN A 70 -20.23 9.73 -6.77
CA GLN A 70 -18.98 10.06 -7.48
C GLN A 70 -18.33 8.83 -8.12
N SER A 71 -17.87 8.99 -9.37
CA SER A 71 -17.19 7.92 -10.11
C SER A 71 -15.68 7.84 -9.83
N GLU A 72 -15.09 8.94 -9.34
CA GLU A 72 -13.67 9.03 -9.00
C GLU A 72 -13.50 9.12 -7.49
N PRO A 73 -12.44 8.54 -6.92
CA PRO A 73 -12.17 8.65 -5.50
C PRO A 73 -11.79 10.09 -5.15
N TYR A 74 -12.29 10.58 -4.00
CA TYR A 74 -11.87 11.84 -3.41
C TYR A 74 -10.37 11.82 -3.09
N GLU A 75 -9.92 10.72 -2.50
CA GLU A 75 -8.52 10.49 -2.16
C GLU A 75 -8.16 9.04 -2.51
N LEU A 76 -7.04 8.86 -3.20
CA LEU A 76 -6.47 7.55 -3.54
C LEU A 76 -5.01 7.54 -3.09
N ASN A 77 -4.69 6.61 -2.20
CA ASN A 77 -3.35 6.46 -1.66
C ASN A 77 -2.83 5.05 -1.91
N GLN A 78 -1.54 4.96 -2.21
CA GLN A 78 -0.83 3.69 -2.19
C GLN A 78 -0.57 3.27 -0.75
N MET A 79 -0.59 1.98 -0.51
CA MET A 79 -0.26 1.44 0.80
C MET A 79 1.24 1.57 1.07
N ASP A 80 1.61 2.28 2.14
CA ASP A 80 2.95 2.18 2.73
C ASP A 80 3.00 1.10 3.81
N ALA A 81 3.45 -0.07 3.41
CA ALA A 81 3.59 -1.25 4.24
C ALA A 81 4.54 -1.09 5.44
N ARG A 82 5.42 -0.07 5.40
CA ARG A 82 6.31 0.25 6.53
C ARG A 82 5.55 0.88 7.70
N LEU A 83 4.30 1.30 7.47
CA LEU A 83 3.48 2.01 8.44
C LEU A 83 2.35 1.10 8.94
N PRO A 84 2.39 0.64 10.21
CA PRO A 84 1.33 -0.19 10.77
C PRO A 84 -0.01 0.57 10.92
N ARG A 85 0.03 1.90 10.81
CA ARG A 85 -1.16 2.76 10.73
C ARG A 85 -0.96 3.83 9.68
N GLN A 86 -1.95 3.99 8.81
CA GLN A 86 -2.01 5.11 7.87
C GLN A 86 -3.24 5.95 8.16
N SER A 87 -3.10 7.25 7.91
CA SER A 87 -4.11 8.26 8.21
C SER A 87 -4.64 8.80 6.90
N ILE A 88 -5.96 8.84 6.77
CA ILE A 88 -6.64 9.28 5.54
C ILE A 88 -7.57 10.43 5.91
N GLY A 89 -7.52 11.52 5.13
CA GLY A 89 -8.41 12.66 5.32
C GLY A 89 -9.81 12.36 4.82
N TYR A 90 -10.83 12.90 5.48
CA TYR A 90 -12.20 12.85 4.95
C TYR A 90 -12.44 13.93 3.92
N PRO A 91 -13.32 13.65 2.96
CA PRO A 91 -14.01 14.72 2.26
C PRO A 91 -14.68 15.65 3.28
N PRO A 92 -14.52 16.97 3.15
CA PRO A 92 -15.25 17.92 3.97
C PRO A 92 -16.74 17.87 3.63
N ASP A 93 -17.57 18.15 4.63
CA ASP A 93 -19.03 18.33 4.48
C ASP A 93 -19.83 17.09 4.05
N GLU A 94 -19.26 15.89 4.15
CA GLU A 94 -19.95 14.62 3.90
C GLU A 94 -20.32 13.91 5.22
N ASP A 95 -21.55 13.41 5.31
CA ASP A 95 -22.04 12.67 6.47
C ASP A 95 -21.65 11.18 6.43
N THR A 96 -21.35 10.64 5.25
CA THR A 96 -21.01 9.22 5.07
C THR A 96 -20.09 9.06 3.87
N VAL A 97 -19.11 8.16 3.98
CA VAL A 97 -18.18 7.85 2.89
C VAL A 97 -17.98 6.36 2.73
N THR A 98 -17.61 5.92 1.52
CA THR A 98 -17.22 4.54 1.26
C THR A 98 -15.70 4.44 1.13
N LEU A 99 -15.06 3.71 2.04
CA LEU A 99 -13.67 3.30 1.90
C LEU A 99 -13.59 2.04 1.02
N VAL A 100 -12.75 2.08 0.00
CA VAL A 100 -12.51 0.94 -0.90
C VAL A 100 -11.05 0.50 -0.79
N LEU A 101 -10.82 -0.80 -0.70
CA LEU A 101 -9.51 -1.44 -0.68
C LEU A 101 -9.28 -2.22 -1.98
N TRP A 102 -8.10 -2.09 -2.57
CA TRP A 102 -7.72 -2.80 -3.79
C TRP A 102 -6.51 -3.71 -3.60
N ALA A 103 -6.52 -4.80 -4.35
CA ALA A 103 -5.36 -5.66 -4.55
C ALA A 103 -4.34 -5.03 -5.50
N SER A 104 -3.11 -5.56 -5.51
CA SER A 104 -2.03 -5.15 -6.41
C SER A 104 -2.39 -5.29 -7.90
N GLU A 105 -3.35 -6.14 -8.24
CA GLU A 105 -3.85 -6.32 -9.62
C GLU A 105 -5.02 -5.37 -9.99
N GLY A 106 -5.41 -4.47 -9.07
CA GLY A 106 -6.48 -3.49 -9.26
C GLY A 106 -7.89 -4.03 -9.01
N GLU A 107 -8.02 -5.26 -8.51
CA GLU A 107 -9.30 -5.83 -8.08
C GLU A 107 -9.75 -5.20 -6.76
N VAL A 108 -11.05 -4.88 -6.65
CA VAL A 108 -11.65 -4.42 -5.39
C VAL A 108 -11.74 -5.60 -4.43
N LEU A 109 -11.07 -5.49 -3.28
CA LEU A 109 -11.08 -6.52 -2.25
C LEU A 109 -12.23 -6.33 -1.26
N GLU A 110 -12.43 -5.10 -0.80
CA GLU A 110 -13.40 -4.79 0.23
C GLU A 110 -13.89 -3.35 0.13
N THR A 111 -15.13 -3.13 0.57
CA THR A 111 -15.77 -1.82 0.65
C THR A 111 -16.39 -1.65 2.04
N HIS A 112 -16.06 -0.56 2.72
CA HIS A 112 -16.56 -0.23 4.05
C HIS A 112 -17.28 1.10 4.01
N GLU A 113 -18.55 1.12 4.39
CA GLU A 113 -19.29 2.36 4.62
C GLU A 113 -18.93 2.91 6.00
N VAL A 114 -18.58 4.19 6.05
CA VAL A 114 -18.13 4.88 7.26
C VAL A 114 -19.03 6.08 7.49
N ASP A 115 -19.84 6.00 8.54
CA ASP A 115 -20.67 7.10 9.05
C ASP A 115 -19.78 8.12 9.77
N LEU A 116 -19.81 9.38 9.35
CA LEU A 116 -18.96 10.46 9.86
C LEU A 116 -19.68 11.35 10.90
N ALA A 117 -20.95 11.07 11.20
CA ALA A 117 -21.82 11.88 12.06
C ALA A 117 -21.65 11.64 13.58
#